data_AF-A0A966WJK1-F1
#
_entry.id   AF-A0A966WJK1-F1
#
_cell.length_a   1.000
_cell.length_b   1.000
_cell.length_c   1.000
_cell.angle_alpha   90.00
_cell.angle_beta   90.00
_cell.angle_gamma   90.00
#
_symmetry.space_group_name_H-M   'P 1'
#
loop_
_entity.id
_entity.type
_entity.pdbx_description
1 polymer ?
#
loop_
_entity_poly.entity_id
_entity_poly.type
_entity_poly.pdbx_seq_one_letter_code
_entity_poly.pdbx_strand_id
1 'polypeptide(L)'
;MEARQKQCTQCGVVKSFDDFSKEARNKDGLRSECKQCNALKKRQYCKNNPIIAQTGHMISGARKRAKKKNLPFDIDQEYVRSL
;
A
#
# COMPACT_ATOMS: atom_id res chain seq x y z
N MET A 1 -7.77 21.44 24.17
CA MET A 1 -6.71 20.78 23.38
C MET A 1 -7.34 20.46 22.04
N GLU A 2 -7.05 21.24 21.00
CA GLU A 2 -7.70 21.08 19.69
C GLU A 2 -7.21 19.79 19.02
N ALA A 3 -8.14 18.91 18.64
CA ALA A 3 -7.82 17.71 17.90
C ALA A 3 -7.43 18.11 16.46
N ARG A 4 -6.22 17.74 16.02
CA ARG A 4 -5.82 17.95 14.62
C ARG A 4 -6.71 17.08 13.73
N GLN A 5 -7.47 17.73 12.85
CA GLN A 5 -8.43 17.08 11.96
C GLN A 5 -8.18 17.44 10.51
N LYS A 6 -8.45 16.50 9.61
CA LYS A 6 -8.38 16.71 8.16
C LYS A 6 -9.53 16.02 7.45
N GLN A 7 -9.92 16.57 6.31
CA GLN A 7 -10.94 15.99 5.46
C GLN A 7 -10.35 14.87 4.59
N CYS A 8 -11.01 13.72 4.56
CA CYS A 8 -10.66 12.63 3.65
C CYS A 8 -11.05 13.00 2.21
N THR A 9 -10.10 12.91 1.28
CA THR A 9 -10.38 13.20 -0.15
C THR A 9 -11.21 12.14 -0.87
N GLN A 10 -11.41 10.97 -0.25
CA GLN A 10 -12.18 9.86 -0.84
C GLN A 10 -13.63 9.83 -0.37
N CYS A 11 -13.87 9.98 0.95
CA CYS A 11 -15.23 9.96 1.50
C CYS A 11 -15.77 11.34 1.90
N GLY A 12 -14.96 12.40 1.82
CA GLY A 12 -15.36 13.76 2.17
C GLY A 12 -15.53 14.05 3.67
N VAL A 13 -15.38 13.04 4.54
CA VAL A 13 -15.59 13.19 5.99
C VAL A 13 -14.35 13.78 6.69
N VAL A 14 -14.56 14.74 7.58
CA VAL A 14 -13.52 15.27 8.48
C VAL A 14 -13.25 14.25 9.60
N LYS A 15 -11.98 13.86 9.74
CA LYS A 15 -11.52 12.84 10.68
C LYS A 15 -10.28 13.30 11.43
N SER A 16 -9.97 12.66 12.56
CA SER A 16 -8.73 12.93 13.29
C SER A 16 -7.52 12.57 12.43
N PHE A 17 -6.38 13.23 12.63
CA PHE A 17 -5.11 12.86 12.02
C PHE A 17 -4.74 11.39 12.27
N ASP A 18 -5.17 10.82 13.40
CA ASP A 18 -4.98 9.41 13.75
C ASP A 18 -5.70 8.44 12.81
N ASP A 19 -6.74 8.91 12.11
CA ASP A 19 -7.46 8.14 11.10
C ASP A 19 -6.73 8.09 9.75
N PHE A 20 -5.57 8.74 9.63
CA PHE A 20 -4.76 8.77 8.41
C PHE A 20 -3.45 8.03 8.60
N SER A 21 -2.94 7.42 7.54
CA SER A 21 -1.63 6.74 7.56
C SER A 21 -0.53 7.76 7.29
N LYS A 22 0.66 7.54 7.87
CA LYS A 22 1.84 8.36 7.63
C LYS A 22 2.28 8.26 6.16
N GLU A 23 2.62 9.40 5.58
CA GLU A 23 3.05 9.55 4.18
C GLU A 23 4.00 10.75 4.11
N ALA A 24 5.31 10.48 4.24
CA ALA A 24 6.33 11.51 4.44
C ALA A 24 6.47 12.51 3.28
N ARG A 25 6.02 12.13 2.07
CA ARG A 25 6.03 13.00 0.89
C ARG A 25 4.95 14.10 0.92
N ASN A 26 3.95 13.98 1.79
CA ASN A 26 2.88 14.97 1.89
C ASN A 26 3.24 16.08 2.88
N LYS A 27 2.73 17.29 2.65
CA LYS A 27 3.00 18.48 3.49
C LYS A 27 2.69 18.28 4.97
N ASP A 28 1.64 17.53 5.29
CA ASP A 28 1.20 17.21 6.65
C ASP A 28 1.73 15.86 7.16
N GLY A 29 2.55 15.16 6.36
CA GLY A 29 3.07 13.83 6.67
C GLY A 29 2.01 12.74 6.71
N LEU A 30 0.79 12.97 6.18
CA LEU A 30 -0.34 12.04 6.22
C LEU A 30 -0.94 11.83 4.84
N ARG A 31 -1.45 10.62 4.56
CA ARG A 31 -2.21 10.36 3.33
C ARG A 31 -3.42 11.28 3.22
N SER A 32 -3.82 11.63 2.00
CA SER A 32 -5.02 12.43 1.72
C SER A 32 -6.33 11.67 1.99
N GLU A 33 -6.29 10.34 1.90
CA GLU A 33 -7.39 9.43 2.18
C GLU A 33 -7.27 8.80 3.58
N CYS A 34 -8.41 8.60 4.25
CA CYS A 34 -8.42 7.96 5.56
C CYS A 34 -8.07 6.46 5.46
N LYS A 35 -7.70 5.85 6.59
CA LYS A 35 -7.33 4.43 6.69
C LYS A 35 -8.41 3.51 6.14
N GLN A 36 -9.69 3.82 6.39
CA GLN A 36 -10.83 3.05 5.87
C GLN A 36 -10.89 3.08 4.35
N CYS A 37 -10.83 4.27 3.73
CA CYS A 37 -10.83 4.40 2.28
C CYS A 37 -9.61 3.72 1.63
N ASN A 38 -8.42 3.87 2.25
CA ASN A 38 -7.21 3.19 1.79
C ASN A 38 -7.36 1.66 1.82
N ALA A 39 -7.97 1.11 2.88
CA ALA A 39 -8.21 -0.33 3.00
C ALA A 39 -9.19 -0.84 1.92
N LEU A 40 -10.28 -0.11 1.68
CA LEU A 40 -11.24 -0.43 0.62
C LEU A 40 -10.58 -0.41 -0.77
N LYS A 41 -9.80 0.62 -1.06
CA LYS A 41 -9.05 0.76 -2.32
C LYS A 41 -8.09 -0.41 -2.53
N LYS A 42 -7.34 -0.80 -1.49
CA LYS A 42 -6.45 -1.98 -1.55
C LYS A 42 -7.24 -3.26 -1.82
N ARG A 43 -8.36 -3.47 -1.13
CA ARG A 43 -9.21 -4.66 -1.34
C ARG A 43 -9.76 -4.72 -2.77
N GLN A 44 -10.24 -3.59 -3.31
CA GLN A 44 -10.70 -3.49 -4.69
C GLN A 44 -9.58 -3.77 -5.68
N TYR A 45 -8.39 -3.21 -5.46
CA TYR A 45 -7.23 -3.48 -6.32
C TYR A 45 -6.89 -4.98 -6.38
N CYS A 46 -6.84 -5.66 -5.23
CA CYS A 46 -6.58 -7.10 -5.18
C CYS A 46 -7.70 -7.92 -5.84
N LYS A 47 -8.97 -7.51 -5.69
CA LYS A 47 -10.11 -8.18 -6.33
C LYS A 47 -10.05 -8.04 -7.86
N ASN A 48 -9.67 -6.86 -8.35
CA ASN A 48 -9.64 -6.55 -9.78
C ASN A 48 -8.36 -7.07 -10.46
N ASN A 49 -7.28 -7.30 -9.70
CA ASN A 49 -5.99 -7.73 -10.22
C ASN A 49 -5.46 -8.96 -9.45
N PRO A 50 -6.17 -10.10 -9.50
CA PRO A 50 -5.84 -11.28 -8.68
C PRO A 50 -4.45 -11.83 -9.02
N ILE A 51 -4.08 -11.86 -10.30
CA ILE A 51 -2.76 -12.33 -10.76
C ILE A 51 -1.66 -11.45 -10.19
N ILE A 52 -1.76 -10.13 -10.32
CA ILE A 52 -0.75 -9.18 -9.82
C ILE A 52 -0.60 -9.28 -8.29
N ALA A 53 -1.71 -9.42 -7.57
CA ALA A 53 -1.68 -9.58 -6.11
C ALA A 53 -1.01 -10.90 -5.70
N GLN A 54 -1.35 -12.01 -6.39
CA GLN A 54 -0.79 -13.33 -6.12
C GLN A 54 0.70 -13.40 -6.47
N THR A 55 1.08 -12.96 -7.67
CA THR A 55 2.48 -12.95 -8.12
C THR A 55 3.33 -12.04 -7.24
N GLY A 56 2.82 -10.87 -6.87
CA GLY A 56 3.49 -9.98 -5.90
C GLY A 56 3.78 -10.66 -4.56
N HIS A 57 2.83 -11.45 -4.03
CA HIS A 57 3.03 -12.23 -2.82
C HIS A 57 4.12 -13.29 -2.98
N MET A 58 4.08 -14.05 -4.09
CA MET A 58 5.07 -15.10 -4.39
C MET A 58 6.49 -14.54 -4.53
N ILE A 59 6.67 -13.48 -5.32
CA ILE A 59 7.96 -12.80 -5.53
C ILE A 59 8.50 -12.26 -4.20
N SER A 60 7.65 -11.61 -3.40
CA SER A 60 8.07 -11.06 -2.09
C SER A 60 8.58 -12.17 -1.17
N GLY A 61 7.89 -13.32 -1.13
CA GLY A 61 8.32 -14.50 -0.40
C GLY A 61 9.66 -15.05 -0.90
N ALA A 62 9.82 -15.18 -2.22
CA ALA A 62 11.06 -15.66 -2.83
C ALA A 62 12.25 -14.75 -2.54
N ARG A 63 12.08 -13.42 -2.70
CA ARG A 63 13.09 -12.41 -2.37
C ARG A 63 13.53 -12.49 -0.91
N LYS A 64 12.59 -12.64 0.03
CA LYS A 64 12.91 -12.79 1.46
C LYS A 64 13.77 -14.04 1.73
N ARG A 65 13.44 -15.17 1.08
CA ARG A 65 14.20 -16.42 1.21
C ARG A 65 15.59 -16.32 0.59
N ALA A 66 15.71 -15.73 -0.60
CA ALA A 66 16.99 -15.50 -1.26
C ALA A 66 17.90 -14.61 -0.40
N LYS A 67 17.37 -13.49 0.12
CA LYS A 67 18.10 -12.63 1.05
C LYS A 67 18.59 -13.37 2.29
N LYS A 68 17.77 -14.26 2.88
CA LYS A 68 18.16 -15.06 4.05
C LYS A 68 19.32 -16.02 3.75
N LYS A 69 19.38 -16.55 2.52
CA LYS A 69 20.44 -17.47 2.07
C LYS A 69 21.61 -16.75 1.39
N ASN A 70 21.59 -15.41 1.36
CA ASN A 70 22.54 -14.60 0.61
C ASN A 70 22.66 -15.01 -0.87
N LEU A 71 21.53 -15.36 -1.47
CA LEU A 71 21.44 -15.74 -2.88
C LEU A 71 20.96 -14.55 -3.72
N PRO A 72 21.44 -14.40 -4.96
CA PRO A 72 20.91 -13.42 -5.90
C PRO A 72 19.42 -13.69 -6.19
N PHE A 73 18.66 -12.62 -6.44
CA PHE A 73 17.26 -12.70 -6.86
C PHE A 73 17.01 -11.64 -7.93
N ASP A 74 17.02 -12.09 -9.17
CA ASP A 74 17.09 -11.34 -10.43
C ASP A 74 15.76 -11.34 -11.20
N ILE A 75 14.71 -11.95 -10.64
CA ILE A 75 13.35 -11.86 -11.19
C ILE A 75 12.78 -10.47 -10.88
N ASP A 76 12.62 -9.66 -11.93
CA ASP A 76 12.01 -8.33 -11.84
C ASP A 76 10.46 -8.38 -11.92
N GLN A 77 9.82 -7.25 -11.63
CA GLN A 77 8.36 -7.14 -11.68
C GLN A 77 7.80 -7.03 -13.10
N GLU A 78 8.63 -6.66 -14.07
CA GLU A 78 8.22 -6.42 -15.46
C GLU A 78 8.04 -7.76 -16.19
N TYR A 79 9.03 -8.64 -16.09
CA TYR A 79 8.99 -10.01 -16.54
C TYR A 79 7.76 -10.74 -15.97
N VAL A 80 7.51 -10.65 -14.67
CA VAL A 80 6.37 -11.36 -14.06
C VAL A 80 5.01 -10.78 -14.46
N ARG A 81 4.94 -9.50 -14.86
CA ARG A 81 3.71 -8.89 -15.39
C ARG A 81 3.46 -9.23 -16.86
N SER A 82 4.48 -9.70 -17.57
CA SER A 82 4.39 -10.09 -18.99
C SER A 82 3.95 -11.54 -19.22
N LEU A 83 3.83 -12.35 -18.15
CA LEU A 83 3.33 -13.73 -18.15
C LEU A 83 1.81 -13.78 -17.93
#